data_AF-F9RTD4-F1
#
_entry.id   AF-F9RTD4-F1
#
_cell.length_a   1.000
_cell.length_b   1.000
_cell.length_c   1.000
_cell.angle_alpha   90.00
_cell.angle_beta   90.00
_cell.angle_gamma   90.00
#
_symmetry.space_group_name_H-M   'P 1'
#
loop_
_entity.id
_entity.type
_entity.pdbx_description
1 polymer ?
#
loop_
_entity_poly.entity_id
_entity_poly.type
_entity_poly.pdbx_seq_one_letter_code
_entity_poly.pdbx_strand_id
1 'polypeptide(L)'
;MLKIAMLSTGEEVLHGDIVDTNAAWLSEQFFQKGFALTKRSTVGDSLGSLAEELLMLSFNSDIVVVNGGLGPTCDDVSTEAAAVAAEVDLELYPQWLERLEAFFASRGMSMPESNRKQAMLPVGSTLLDNPIGTACGFKMRINECDFYFTPGVPSEFKRMTLEQIIPDMKLQHRDVLGLDCSRLYTLGTSESALSDKLDKVQLPSGYSLGYRSYLPFIEVKLFGPKGELDTRLKLMQLIFKLIDGSVVSVDEPMHAHVGNLISDKKFSISVAERSTQGRLATWLHSNEKAAEYCGHGWVLGGQVSVGGNESDVLAETLALAGATKDKCATDIAIVTGQLIEKTFTLALATPEGEWGQTLSFNRVYNRDDQALLITTIAADMLRRYLSSKTMFAQYSSLTREKEMYIPQSVLNSRF
;
A
#
# COMPACT_ATOMS: atom_id res chain seq x y z
N MET A 1 -14.42 -24.19 7.86
CA MET A 1 -13.75 -23.14 7.08
C MET A 1 -12.36 -23.65 6.77
N LEU A 2 -11.92 -23.57 5.52
CA LEU A 2 -10.62 -24.06 5.08
C LEU A 2 -9.50 -23.33 5.85
N LYS A 3 -8.59 -24.07 6.46
CA LYS A 3 -7.45 -23.52 7.22
C LYS A 3 -6.24 -23.43 6.29
N ILE A 4 -5.79 -22.21 6.03
CA ILE A 4 -4.73 -21.94 5.05
C ILE A 4 -3.61 -21.20 5.77
N ALA A 5 -2.41 -21.73 5.70
CA ALA A 5 -1.25 -21.10 6.29
C ALA A 5 -0.22 -20.68 5.23
N MET A 6 0.62 -19.74 5.61
CA MET A 6 1.85 -19.45 4.88
C MET A 6 3.04 -19.60 5.83
N LEU A 7 4.09 -20.23 5.32
CA LEU A 7 5.38 -20.35 5.97
C LEU A 7 6.42 -19.62 5.12
N SER A 8 7.00 -18.55 5.66
CA SER A 8 8.13 -17.86 5.06
C SER A 8 9.42 -18.41 5.65
N THR A 9 10.43 -18.69 4.84
CA THR A 9 11.77 -19.05 5.30
C THR A 9 12.80 -18.04 4.84
N GLY A 10 13.81 -17.82 5.67
CA GLY A 10 14.90 -16.88 5.41
C GLY A 10 15.35 -16.21 6.69
N GLU A 11 16.63 -16.33 7.01
CA GLU A 11 17.24 -15.71 8.18
C GLU A 11 17.08 -14.17 8.17
N GLU A 12 17.15 -13.56 6.99
CA GLU A 12 16.95 -12.12 6.78
C GLU A 12 15.50 -11.67 7.05
N VAL A 13 14.53 -12.56 6.83
CA VAL A 13 13.12 -12.30 7.15
C VAL A 13 12.89 -12.45 8.64
N LEU A 14 13.49 -13.48 9.25
CA LEU A 14 13.37 -13.76 10.68
C LEU A 14 14.00 -12.64 11.53
N HIS A 15 15.18 -12.15 11.14
CA HIS A 15 15.87 -11.06 11.83
C HIS A 15 15.27 -9.67 11.55
N GLY A 16 14.43 -9.55 10.51
CA GLY A 16 13.82 -8.28 10.11
C GLY A 16 14.74 -7.37 9.29
N ASP A 17 15.80 -7.93 8.68
CA ASP A 17 16.64 -7.22 7.70
C ASP A 17 15.82 -6.82 6.47
N ILE A 18 14.83 -7.65 6.11
CA ILE A 18 13.82 -7.33 5.10
C ILE A 18 12.41 -7.54 5.64
N VAL A 19 11.47 -6.75 5.11
CA VAL A 19 10.05 -6.95 5.37
C VAL A 19 9.53 -8.07 4.45
N ASP A 20 8.79 -9.02 5.03
CA ASP A 20 8.10 -10.08 4.29
C ASP A 20 6.92 -9.53 3.46
N THR A 21 7.26 -8.93 2.32
CA THR A 21 6.30 -8.37 1.37
C THR A 21 5.58 -9.45 0.56
N ASN A 22 6.18 -10.64 0.41
CA ASN A 22 5.57 -11.77 -0.28
C ASN A 22 4.35 -12.26 0.49
N ALA A 23 4.47 -12.43 1.81
CA ALA A 23 3.35 -12.89 2.60
C ALA A 23 2.25 -11.84 2.79
N ALA A 24 2.62 -10.55 2.86
CA ALA A 24 1.64 -9.48 2.80
C ALA A 24 0.84 -9.52 1.48
N TRP A 25 1.53 -9.69 0.36
CA TRP A 25 0.91 -9.80 -0.96
C TRP A 25 0.05 -11.07 -1.10
N LEU A 26 0.54 -12.23 -0.66
CA LEU A 26 -0.22 -13.48 -0.72
C LEU A 26 -1.51 -13.37 0.09
N SER A 27 -1.42 -12.85 1.32
CA SER A 27 -2.58 -12.62 2.20
C SER A 27 -3.67 -11.82 1.50
N GLU A 28 -3.29 -10.71 0.84
CA GLU A 28 -4.23 -9.89 0.09
C GLU A 28 -4.85 -10.65 -1.10
N GLN A 29 -4.03 -11.31 -1.91
CA GLN A 29 -4.51 -12.04 -3.08
C GLN A 29 -5.45 -13.18 -2.67
N PHE A 30 -5.06 -13.97 -1.68
CA PHE A 30 -5.83 -15.10 -1.19
C PHE A 30 -7.15 -14.64 -0.59
N PHE A 31 -7.15 -13.59 0.22
CA PHE A 31 -8.37 -13.00 0.77
C PHE A 31 -9.35 -12.58 -0.35
N GLN A 32 -8.87 -11.89 -1.39
CA GLN A 32 -9.70 -11.50 -2.55
C GLN A 32 -10.25 -12.69 -3.36
N LYS A 33 -9.60 -13.86 -3.28
CA LYS A 33 -10.07 -15.09 -3.95
C LYS A 33 -10.88 -16.02 -3.05
N GLY A 34 -11.08 -15.67 -1.77
CA GLY A 34 -11.85 -16.45 -0.79
C GLY A 34 -11.01 -17.41 0.05
N PHE A 35 -9.70 -17.43 -0.16
CA PHE A 35 -8.74 -18.31 0.49
C PHE A 35 -8.02 -17.62 1.66
N ALA A 36 -8.74 -16.84 2.46
CA ALA A 36 -8.14 -16.05 3.54
C ALA A 36 -7.19 -16.90 4.42
N LEU A 37 -5.97 -16.40 4.64
CA LEU A 37 -5.00 -17.08 5.50
C LEU A 37 -5.47 -17.07 6.96
N THR A 38 -5.36 -18.22 7.62
CA THR A 38 -5.65 -18.41 9.04
C THR A 38 -4.40 -18.34 9.92
N LYS A 39 -3.21 -18.61 9.36
CA LYS A 39 -1.93 -18.54 10.08
C LYS A 39 -0.82 -18.06 9.16
N ARG A 40 0.16 -17.35 9.73
CA ARG A 40 1.47 -17.11 9.13
C ARG A 40 2.55 -17.53 10.12
N SER A 41 3.61 -18.15 9.65
CA SER A 41 4.84 -18.40 10.42
C SER A 41 6.07 -18.03 9.59
N THR A 42 7.15 -17.72 10.31
CA THR A 42 8.46 -17.41 9.73
C THR A 42 9.49 -18.24 10.50
N VAL A 43 10.36 -18.94 9.76
CA VAL A 43 11.41 -19.80 10.32
C VAL A 43 12.73 -19.47 9.61
N GLY A 44 13.86 -19.60 10.33
CA GLY A 44 15.19 -19.42 9.75
C GLY A 44 15.64 -20.63 8.94
N ASP A 45 16.84 -20.57 8.37
CA ASP A 45 17.34 -21.54 7.38
C ASP A 45 17.97 -22.81 8.00
N SER A 46 17.34 -23.30 9.08
CA SER A 46 17.71 -24.53 9.77
C SER A 46 16.83 -25.69 9.31
N LEU A 47 17.43 -26.73 8.74
CA LEU A 47 16.72 -27.92 8.26
C LEU A 47 15.79 -28.51 9.32
N GLY A 48 16.26 -28.67 10.56
CA GLY A 48 15.49 -29.26 11.64
C GLY A 48 14.30 -28.39 12.05
N SER A 49 14.53 -27.08 12.17
CA SER A 49 13.47 -26.12 12.54
C SER A 49 12.41 -26.01 11.45
N LEU A 50 12.82 -26.02 10.19
CA LEU A 50 11.90 -25.98 9.06
C LEU A 50 11.07 -27.25 8.96
N ALA A 51 11.68 -28.43 9.10
CA ALA A 51 10.98 -29.71 9.10
C ALA A 51 9.97 -29.82 10.26
N GLU A 52 10.32 -29.34 11.46
CA GLU A 52 9.43 -29.29 12.61
C GLU A 52 8.20 -28.40 12.36
N GLU A 53 8.39 -27.19 11.84
CA GLU A 53 7.26 -26.30 11.54
C GLU A 53 6.39 -26.83 10.38
N LEU A 54 6.98 -27.46 9.36
CA LEU A 54 6.23 -28.14 8.29
C LEU A 54 5.33 -29.24 8.87
N LEU A 55 5.86 -30.09 9.75
CA LEU A 55 5.07 -31.11 10.45
C LEU A 55 3.94 -30.48 11.28
N MET A 56 4.25 -29.45 12.08
CA MET A 56 3.25 -28.77 12.90
C MET A 56 2.13 -28.14 12.07
N LEU A 57 2.47 -27.51 10.93
CA LEU A 57 1.48 -26.94 10.02
C LEU A 57 0.64 -28.02 9.35
N SER A 58 1.23 -29.16 9.00
CA SER A 58 0.52 -30.28 8.36
C SER A 58 -0.61 -30.86 9.21
N PHE A 59 -0.48 -30.80 10.54
CA PHE A 59 -1.53 -31.25 11.47
C PHE A 59 -2.63 -30.21 11.73
N ASN A 60 -2.36 -28.93 11.43
CA ASN A 60 -3.22 -27.82 11.84
C ASN A 60 -3.84 -27.02 10.68
N SER A 61 -3.44 -27.32 9.45
CA SER A 61 -3.86 -26.61 8.23
C SER A 61 -4.29 -27.61 7.17
N ASP A 62 -5.19 -27.18 6.29
CA ASP A 62 -5.58 -27.94 5.11
C ASP A 62 -4.62 -27.64 3.94
N ILE A 63 -4.14 -26.39 3.86
CA ILE A 63 -3.24 -25.92 2.81
C ILE A 63 -2.12 -25.05 3.41
N VAL A 64 -0.89 -25.24 2.94
CA VAL A 64 0.27 -24.42 3.31
C VAL A 64 1.01 -23.94 2.07
N VAL A 65 1.29 -22.65 1.98
CA VAL A 65 2.22 -22.09 0.99
C VAL A 65 3.55 -21.80 1.68
N VAL A 66 4.62 -22.44 1.21
CA VAL A 66 5.98 -22.24 1.69
C VAL A 66 6.72 -21.35 0.70
N ASN A 67 7.33 -20.27 1.19
CA ASN A 67 8.03 -19.30 0.35
C ASN A 67 9.48 -19.10 0.83
N GLY A 68 10.43 -19.37 -0.07
CA GLY A 68 11.88 -19.28 0.20
C GLY A 68 12.57 -20.64 0.19
N GLY A 69 13.90 -20.63 0.27
CA GLY A 69 14.72 -21.83 0.51
C GLY A 69 14.79 -22.86 -0.62
N LEU A 70 14.51 -22.47 -1.87
CA LEU A 70 14.60 -23.33 -3.08
C LEU A 70 15.76 -22.97 -4.02
N GLY A 71 16.61 -22.03 -3.60
CA GLY A 71 17.79 -21.66 -4.36
C GLY A 71 18.88 -22.75 -4.35
N PRO A 72 20.04 -22.47 -4.96
CA PRO A 72 21.14 -23.41 -5.07
C PRO A 72 22.11 -23.38 -3.88
N THR A 73 21.93 -22.49 -2.89
CA THR A 73 22.90 -22.30 -1.81
C THR A 73 22.70 -23.30 -0.66
N CYS A 74 23.64 -23.30 0.29
CA CYS A 74 23.67 -24.29 1.37
C CYS A 74 22.59 -24.07 2.45
N ASP A 75 22.15 -22.83 2.60
CA ASP A 75 21.04 -22.36 3.43
C ASP A 75 19.67 -22.60 2.79
N ASP A 76 19.58 -22.85 1.47
CA ASP A 76 18.32 -23.20 0.80
C ASP A 76 17.85 -24.63 1.12
N VAL A 77 17.26 -24.87 2.29
CA VAL A 77 16.95 -26.23 2.79
C VAL A 77 15.49 -26.65 2.69
N SER A 78 14.64 -25.92 1.94
CA SER A 78 13.19 -26.19 1.92
C SER A 78 12.82 -27.51 1.27
N THR A 79 13.50 -27.89 0.19
CA THR A 79 13.27 -29.18 -0.47
C THR A 79 13.65 -30.34 0.44
N GLU A 80 14.80 -30.25 1.10
CA GLU A 80 15.27 -31.24 2.07
C GLU A 80 14.33 -31.33 3.28
N ALA A 81 13.89 -30.19 3.83
CA ALA A 81 12.98 -30.15 4.97
C ALA A 81 11.63 -30.79 4.64
N ALA A 82 11.12 -30.58 3.42
CA ALA A 82 9.89 -31.20 2.94
C ALA A 82 10.02 -32.72 2.84
N ALA A 83 11.16 -33.22 2.32
CA ALA A 83 11.44 -34.64 2.22
C ALA A 83 11.55 -35.30 3.61
N VAL A 84 12.25 -34.64 4.56
CA VAL A 84 12.34 -35.10 5.95
C VAL A 84 10.96 -35.14 6.63
N ALA A 85 10.17 -34.07 6.48
CA ALA A 85 8.83 -34.00 7.08
C ALA A 85 7.85 -35.02 6.50
N ALA A 86 8.03 -35.42 5.23
CA ALA A 86 7.21 -36.42 4.56
C ALA A 86 7.76 -37.85 4.67
N GLU A 87 8.94 -38.03 5.25
CA GLU A 87 9.65 -39.32 5.33
C GLU A 87 9.89 -39.97 3.95
N VAL A 88 10.27 -39.15 2.96
CA VAL A 88 10.58 -39.60 1.59
C VAL A 88 11.99 -39.19 1.16
N ASP A 89 12.53 -39.91 0.16
CA ASP A 89 13.80 -39.55 -0.46
C ASP A 89 13.64 -38.36 -1.45
N LEU A 90 14.77 -37.76 -1.83
CA LEU A 90 14.86 -36.83 -2.95
C LEU A 90 15.24 -37.57 -4.23
N GLU A 91 14.55 -37.27 -5.33
CA GLU A 91 14.87 -37.78 -6.65
C GLU A 91 15.20 -36.66 -7.64
N LEU A 92 16.08 -36.95 -8.59
CA LEU A 92 16.40 -36.01 -9.65
C LEU A 92 15.25 -35.97 -10.66
N TYR A 93 14.75 -34.78 -10.97
CA TYR A 93 13.77 -34.54 -12.01
C TYR A 93 14.47 -34.18 -13.34
N PRO A 94 14.66 -35.14 -14.29
CA PRO A 94 15.58 -34.94 -15.41
C PRO A 94 15.14 -33.82 -16.35
N GLN A 95 13.83 -33.67 -16.55
CA GLN A 95 13.27 -32.62 -17.40
C GLN A 95 13.57 -31.21 -16.88
N TRP A 96 13.66 -31.04 -15.55
CA TRP A 96 14.02 -29.74 -14.96
C TRP A 96 15.52 -29.50 -15.07
N LEU A 97 16.33 -30.55 -14.87
CA LEU A 97 17.78 -30.47 -15.08
C LEU A 97 18.12 -30.04 -16.52
N GLU A 98 17.49 -30.66 -17.53
CA GLU A 98 17.67 -30.29 -18.93
C GLU A 98 17.30 -28.81 -19.19
N ARG A 99 16.23 -28.33 -18.54
CA ARG A 99 15.82 -26.92 -18.65
C ARG A 99 16.83 -25.97 -18.00
N LEU A 100 17.39 -26.35 -16.85
CA LEU A 100 18.46 -25.58 -16.20
C LEU A 100 19.69 -25.50 -17.10
N GLU A 101 20.13 -26.63 -17.64
CA GLU A 101 21.26 -26.70 -18.58
C GLU A 101 21.03 -25.80 -19.79
N ALA A 102 19.83 -25.86 -20.40
CA ALA A 102 19.46 -24.99 -21.51
C ALA A 102 19.43 -23.50 -21.11
N PHE A 103 18.95 -23.18 -19.91
CA PHE A 103 18.93 -21.81 -19.39
C PHE A 103 20.33 -21.23 -19.26
N PHE A 104 21.28 -21.96 -18.67
CA PHE A 104 22.68 -21.52 -18.56
C PHE A 104 23.36 -21.46 -19.94
N ALA A 105 23.13 -22.46 -20.79
CA ALA A 105 23.68 -22.50 -22.15
C ALA A 105 23.20 -21.30 -23.00
N SER A 106 21.94 -20.90 -22.88
CA SER A 106 21.39 -19.72 -23.57
C SER A 106 22.08 -18.40 -23.18
N ARG A 107 22.73 -18.38 -22.01
CA ARG A 107 23.52 -17.25 -21.49
C ARG A 107 25.02 -17.40 -21.75
N GLY A 108 25.43 -18.42 -22.51
CA GLY A 108 26.84 -18.72 -22.79
C GLY A 108 27.60 -19.25 -21.58
N MET A 109 26.91 -19.82 -20.58
CA MET A 109 27.48 -20.33 -19.35
C MET A 109 27.30 -21.84 -19.24
N SER A 110 28.25 -22.53 -18.60
CA SER A 110 28.02 -23.88 -18.09
C SER A 110 27.22 -23.80 -16.79
N MET A 111 26.28 -24.71 -16.59
CA MET A 111 25.53 -24.80 -15.33
C MET A 111 26.49 -25.16 -14.18
N PRO A 112 26.51 -24.39 -13.08
CA PRO A 112 27.23 -24.77 -11.86
C PRO A 112 26.64 -26.03 -11.22
N GLU A 113 27.49 -26.88 -10.62
CA GLU A 113 27.05 -28.11 -9.93
C GLU A 113 26.03 -27.84 -8.81
N SER A 114 26.15 -26.71 -8.09
CA SER A 114 25.20 -26.32 -7.04
C SER A 114 23.77 -26.16 -7.54
N ASN A 115 23.58 -25.76 -8.80
CA ASN A 115 22.25 -25.61 -9.39
C ASN A 115 21.55 -26.96 -9.63
N ARG A 116 22.29 -28.07 -9.69
CA ARG A 116 21.71 -29.41 -9.82
C ARG A 116 20.75 -29.74 -8.67
N LYS A 117 21.00 -29.18 -7.47
CA LYS A 117 20.12 -29.28 -6.30
C LYS A 117 18.70 -28.79 -6.60
N GLN A 118 18.56 -27.76 -7.44
CA GLN A 118 17.26 -27.18 -7.82
C GLN A 118 16.42 -28.10 -8.72
N ALA A 119 16.97 -29.23 -9.17
CA ALA A 119 16.25 -30.30 -9.87
C ALA A 119 16.03 -31.55 -9.00
N MET A 120 16.43 -31.53 -7.72
CA MET A 120 16.11 -32.60 -6.77
C MET A 120 14.77 -32.28 -6.10
N LEU A 121 13.80 -33.18 -6.18
CA LEU A 121 12.47 -33.00 -5.62
C LEU A 121 12.08 -34.17 -4.71
N PRO A 122 11.22 -33.97 -3.69
CA PRO A 122 10.72 -35.07 -2.87
C PRO A 122 9.94 -36.08 -3.73
N VAL A 123 10.16 -37.37 -3.51
CA VAL A 123 9.44 -38.43 -4.20
C VAL A 123 7.92 -38.27 -3.99
N GLY A 124 7.15 -38.35 -5.07
CA GLY A 124 5.70 -38.18 -5.03
C GLY A 124 5.22 -36.72 -5.06
N SER A 125 6.14 -35.75 -5.16
CA SER A 125 5.78 -34.37 -5.43
C SER A 125 5.39 -34.13 -6.89
N THR A 126 4.62 -33.09 -7.13
CA THR A 126 4.25 -32.60 -8.47
C THR A 126 4.98 -31.29 -8.74
N LEU A 127 5.72 -31.21 -9.85
CA LEU A 127 6.44 -30.01 -10.25
C LEU A 127 5.47 -28.81 -10.43
N LEU A 128 5.86 -27.65 -9.91
CA LEU A 128 5.24 -26.36 -10.24
C LEU A 128 6.24 -25.57 -11.09
N ASP A 129 5.82 -25.21 -12.31
CA ASP A 129 6.71 -24.59 -13.29
C ASP A 129 7.17 -23.20 -12.83
N ASN A 130 8.43 -22.86 -13.11
CA ASN A 130 8.94 -21.49 -12.97
C ASN A 130 9.47 -20.98 -14.32
N PRO A 131 8.68 -20.19 -15.06
CA PRO A 131 9.09 -19.69 -16.39
C PRO A 131 10.12 -18.56 -16.36
N ILE A 132 10.41 -17.99 -15.19
CA ILE A 132 11.23 -16.78 -15.08
C ILE A 132 12.40 -16.90 -14.09
N GLY A 133 12.61 -18.08 -13.52
CA GLY A 133 13.71 -18.38 -12.59
C GLY A 133 14.26 -19.79 -12.76
N THR A 134 15.30 -20.13 -11.99
CA THR A 134 15.96 -21.44 -12.04
C THR A 134 15.38 -22.45 -11.04
N ALA A 135 14.86 -21.98 -9.91
CA ALA A 135 14.22 -22.83 -8.92
C ALA A 135 12.79 -23.19 -9.38
N CYS A 136 12.49 -24.45 -9.70
CA CYS A 136 11.09 -24.86 -9.79
C CYS A 136 10.45 -24.85 -8.40
N GLY A 137 9.13 -24.68 -8.36
CA GLY A 137 8.36 -25.06 -7.18
C GLY A 137 7.93 -26.50 -7.26
N PHE A 138 7.25 -26.95 -6.22
CA PHE A 138 6.59 -28.24 -6.22
C PHE A 138 5.39 -28.24 -5.26
N LYS A 139 4.43 -29.11 -5.54
CA LYS A 139 3.29 -29.42 -4.69
C LYS A 139 3.48 -30.82 -4.11
N MET A 140 3.23 -31.01 -2.83
CA MET A 140 3.16 -32.34 -2.23
C MET A 140 2.16 -32.39 -1.09
N ARG A 141 1.76 -33.61 -0.73
CA ARG A 141 0.89 -33.89 0.41
C ARG A 141 1.75 -34.33 1.58
N ILE A 142 1.65 -33.65 2.72
CA ILE A 142 2.25 -34.10 3.98
C ILE A 142 1.09 -34.32 4.95
N ASN A 143 0.93 -35.55 5.45
CA ASN A 143 -0.29 -35.98 6.15
C ASN A 143 -1.55 -35.68 5.31
N GLU A 144 -2.50 -34.90 5.86
CA GLU A 144 -3.74 -34.51 5.18
C GLU A 144 -3.70 -33.09 4.61
N CYS A 145 -2.51 -32.49 4.53
CA CYS A 145 -2.31 -31.10 4.14
C CYS A 145 -1.59 -30.98 2.78
N ASP A 146 -2.11 -30.13 1.91
CA ASP A 146 -1.50 -29.80 0.63
C ASP A 146 -0.47 -28.66 0.81
N PHE A 147 0.79 -28.92 0.48
CA PHE A 147 1.88 -27.94 0.52
C PHE A 147 2.25 -27.48 -0.89
N TYR A 148 2.46 -26.17 -1.05
CA TYR A 148 3.01 -25.55 -2.25
C TYR A 148 4.32 -24.86 -1.89
N PHE A 149 5.43 -25.33 -2.44
CA PHE A 149 6.75 -24.76 -2.24
C PHE A 149 7.11 -23.83 -3.40
N THR A 150 7.58 -22.63 -3.07
CA THR A 150 7.85 -21.57 -4.03
C THR A 150 9.17 -20.83 -3.74
N PRO A 151 9.86 -20.31 -4.78
CA PRO A 151 11.06 -19.50 -4.59
C PRO A 151 10.78 -18.19 -3.85
N GLY A 152 11.74 -17.67 -3.10
CA GLY A 152 11.61 -16.40 -2.36
C GLY A 152 11.56 -15.15 -3.24
N VAL A 153 12.00 -15.24 -4.51
CA VAL A 153 12.03 -14.10 -5.44
C VAL A 153 10.60 -13.60 -5.74
N PRO A 154 10.26 -12.34 -5.44
CA PRO A 154 8.87 -11.87 -5.52
C PRO A 154 8.21 -12.02 -6.89
N SER A 155 8.94 -11.79 -7.98
CA SER A 155 8.37 -11.92 -9.34
C SER A 155 8.01 -13.36 -9.67
N GLU A 156 8.86 -14.32 -9.27
CA GLU A 156 8.67 -15.76 -9.51
C GLU A 156 7.49 -16.27 -8.69
N PHE A 157 7.50 -16.01 -7.38
CA PHE A 157 6.44 -16.38 -6.45
C PHE A 157 5.06 -15.89 -6.90
N LYS A 158 4.96 -14.60 -7.25
CA LYS A 158 3.70 -13.99 -7.66
C LYS A 158 3.14 -14.64 -8.92
N ARG A 159 4.00 -14.94 -9.89
CA ARG A 159 3.60 -15.58 -11.15
C ARG A 159 3.08 -17.00 -10.91
N MET A 160 3.84 -17.81 -10.18
CA MET A 160 3.45 -19.18 -9.83
C MET A 160 2.14 -19.21 -9.03
N THR A 161 1.97 -18.28 -8.10
CA THR A 161 0.76 -18.17 -7.30
C THR A 161 -0.48 -17.90 -8.16
N LEU A 162 -0.39 -16.92 -9.06
CA LEU A 162 -1.53 -16.51 -9.90
C LEU A 162 -1.85 -17.53 -10.99
N GLU A 163 -0.83 -18.12 -11.62
CA GLU A 163 -0.98 -18.98 -12.79
C GLU A 163 -1.20 -20.45 -12.44
N GLN A 164 -0.75 -20.92 -11.27
CA GLN A 164 -0.78 -22.35 -10.91
C GLN A 164 -1.45 -22.62 -9.55
N ILE A 165 -1.01 -21.98 -8.45
CA ILE A 165 -1.50 -22.30 -7.10
C ILE A 165 -2.99 -21.94 -6.93
N ILE A 166 -3.37 -20.70 -7.23
CA ILE A 166 -4.77 -20.25 -7.08
C ILE A 166 -5.72 -21.05 -7.99
N PRO A 167 -5.40 -21.29 -9.28
CA PRO A 167 -6.20 -22.16 -10.13
C PRO A 167 -6.40 -23.58 -9.57
N ASP A 168 -5.34 -24.20 -9.06
CA ASP A 168 -5.40 -25.54 -8.47
C ASP A 168 -6.28 -25.58 -7.22
N MET A 169 -6.10 -24.63 -6.29
CA MET A 169 -6.94 -24.51 -5.10
C MET A 169 -8.42 -24.32 -5.45
N LYS A 170 -8.74 -23.55 -6.50
CA LYS A 170 -10.13 -23.37 -6.96
C LYS A 170 -10.74 -24.63 -7.55
N LEU A 171 -9.93 -25.45 -8.22
CA LEU A 171 -10.40 -26.73 -8.75
C LEU A 171 -10.77 -27.69 -7.62
N GLN A 172 -9.97 -27.70 -6.55
CA GLN A 172 -10.18 -28.54 -5.36
C GLN A 172 -11.28 -28.00 -4.43
N HIS A 173 -11.48 -26.67 -4.36
CA HIS A 173 -12.40 -26.01 -3.42
C HIS A 173 -13.37 -25.06 -4.12
N ARG A 174 -14.24 -25.60 -4.99
CA ARG A 174 -15.15 -24.82 -5.84
C ARG A 174 -16.19 -24.00 -5.08
N ASP A 175 -16.56 -24.43 -3.88
CA ASP A 175 -17.59 -23.78 -3.07
C ASP A 175 -17.06 -22.57 -2.27
N VAL A 176 -15.74 -22.32 -2.31
CA VAL A 176 -15.13 -21.17 -1.65
C VAL A 176 -15.38 -19.92 -2.50
N LEU A 177 -16.33 -19.10 -2.05
CA LEU A 177 -16.61 -17.80 -2.66
C LEU A 177 -15.63 -16.74 -2.17
N GLY A 178 -15.14 -15.94 -3.12
CA GLY A 178 -14.32 -14.77 -2.82
C GLY A 178 -15.08 -13.71 -2.03
N LEU A 179 -14.33 -12.85 -1.34
CA LEU A 179 -14.86 -11.62 -0.79
C LEU A 179 -14.50 -10.44 -1.68
N ASP A 180 -15.44 -9.52 -1.76
CA ASP A 180 -15.33 -8.25 -2.43
C ASP A 180 -15.17 -7.17 -1.35
N CYS A 181 -14.23 -6.24 -1.55
CA CYS A 181 -13.89 -5.20 -0.57
C CYS A 181 -14.04 -3.82 -1.19
N SER A 182 -14.89 -2.99 -0.58
CA SER A 182 -14.95 -1.55 -0.87
C SER A 182 -14.30 -0.75 0.26
N ARG A 183 -13.67 0.38 -0.07
CA ARG A 183 -12.84 1.19 0.81
C ARG A 183 -13.29 2.63 0.82
N LEU A 184 -13.40 3.22 2.00
CA LEU A 184 -13.50 4.66 2.20
C LEU A 184 -12.23 5.15 2.87
N TYR A 185 -11.53 6.06 2.22
CA TYR A 185 -10.36 6.72 2.77
C TYR A 185 -10.81 7.95 3.54
N THR A 186 -10.44 8.02 4.82
CA THR A 186 -10.82 9.12 5.68
C THR A 186 -9.63 9.89 6.23
N LEU A 187 -9.79 11.18 6.46
CA LEU A 187 -8.79 12.10 7.01
C LEU A 187 -9.41 12.96 8.11
N GLY A 188 -8.62 13.31 9.12
CA GLY A 188 -9.01 14.27 10.15
C GLY A 188 -9.94 13.71 11.25
N THR A 189 -10.08 12.40 11.35
CA THR A 189 -10.88 11.71 12.36
C THR A 189 -10.07 10.62 13.07
N SER A 190 -10.60 10.05 14.15
CA SER A 190 -10.03 8.88 14.84
C SER A 190 -10.83 7.61 14.50
N GLU A 191 -10.21 6.45 14.73
CA GLU A 191 -10.84 5.14 14.51
C GLU A 191 -12.07 4.98 15.42
N SER A 192 -11.94 5.32 16.70
CA SER A 192 -13.06 5.27 17.66
C SER A 192 -14.23 6.16 17.23
N ALA A 193 -13.96 7.38 16.75
CA ALA A 193 -15.02 8.28 16.29
C ALA A 193 -15.72 7.79 15.01
N LEU A 194 -15.02 7.02 14.17
CA LEU A 194 -15.62 6.34 13.03
C LEU A 194 -16.46 5.14 13.49
N SER A 195 -15.92 4.30 14.38
CA SER A 195 -16.63 3.14 14.93
C SER A 195 -17.93 3.55 15.60
N ASP A 196 -17.91 4.54 16.50
CA ASP A 196 -19.11 5.03 17.21
C ASP A 196 -20.24 5.47 16.27
N LYS A 197 -19.89 5.96 15.07
CA LYS A 197 -20.86 6.34 14.03
C LYS A 197 -21.36 5.13 13.25
N LEU A 198 -20.47 4.19 12.92
CA LEU A 198 -20.74 3.06 12.02
C LEU A 198 -21.30 1.82 12.74
N ASP A 199 -21.08 1.65 14.04
CA ASP A 199 -21.62 0.54 14.84
C ASP A 199 -23.16 0.56 14.90
N LYS A 200 -23.77 1.67 14.50
CA LYS A 200 -25.22 1.84 14.35
C LYS A 200 -25.77 1.19 13.07
N VAL A 201 -24.90 0.80 12.13
CA VAL A 201 -25.28 0.18 10.87
C VAL A 201 -25.46 -1.32 11.07
N GLN A 202 -26.67 -1.82 10.84
CA GLN A 202 -26.92 -3.26 10.81
C GLN A 202 -26.44 -3.83 9.46
N LEU A 203 -25.40 -4.65 9.51
CA LEU A 203 -24.87 -5.33 8.33
C LEU A 203 -25.61 -6.67 8.11
N PRO A 204 -25.97 -7.01 6.86
CA PRO A 204 -26.53 -8.32 6.55
C PRO A 204 -25.48 -9.43 6.72
N SER A 205 -25.95 -10.68 6.77
CA SER A 205 -25.06 -11.84 6.90
C SER A 205 -24.05 -11.89 5.75
N GLY A 206 -22.81 -12.24 6.07
CA GLY A 206 -21.70 -12.26 5.11
C GLY A 206 -21.00 -10.92 4.89
N TYR A 207 -21.52 -9.82 5.44
CA TYR A 207 -20.87 -8.51 5.40
C TYR A 207 -20.19 -8.18 6.73
N SER A 208 -19.03 -7.50 6.64
CA SER A 208 -18.30 -7.02 7.81
C SER A 208 -17.58 -5.71 7.55
N LEU A 209 -17.42 -4.92 8.60
CA LEU A 209 -16.59 -3.72 8.58
C LEU A 209 -15.20 -4.03 9.14
N GLY A 210 -14.18 -3.44 8.54
CA GLY A 210 -12.82 -3.43 9.05
C GLY A 210 -12.24 -2.03 9.01
N TYR A 211 -11.31 -1.75 9.92
CA TYR A 211 -10.61 -0.48 10.01
C TYR A 211 -9.11 -0.72 9.83
N ARG A 212 -8.45 0.16 9.08
CA ARG A 212 -6.99 0.20 9.00
C ARG A 212 -6.49 1.62 9.18
N SER A 213 -5.95 1.88 10.36
CA SER A 213 -5.28 3.14 10.69
C SER A 213 -3.85 3.13 10.17
N TYR A 214 -3.46 4.15 9.40
CA TYR A 214 -2.07 4.38 8.99
C TYR A 214 -1.89 5.86 8.69
N LEU A 215 -0.79 6.49 9.10
CA LEU A 215 -0.67 7.94 8.93
C LEU A 215 -0.72 8.34 7.44
N PRO A 216 -1.53 9.34 7.03
CA PRO A 216 -2.47 10.16 7.82
C PRO A 216 -3.95 9.72 7.72
N PHE A 217 -4.23 8.57 7.12
CA PHE A 217 -5.58 8.10 6.80
C PHE A 217 -6.11 7.03 7.76
N ILE A 218 -7.43 6.90 7.79
CA ILE A 218 -8.06 5.69 8.29
C ILE A 218 -8.91 5.13 7.14
N GLU A 219 -8.61 3.90 6.75
CA GLU A 219 -9.44 3.16 5.81
C GLU A 219 -10.59 2.49 6.55
N VAL A 220 -11.81 2.76 6.12
CA VAL A 220 -12.99 1.96 6.46
C VAL A 220 -13.23 0.99 5.31
N LYS A 221 -13.26 -0.30 5.61
CA LYS A 221 -13.42 -1.39 4.64
C LYS A 221 -14.75 -2.06 4.85
N LEU A 222 -15.53 -2.19 3.78
CA LEU A 222 -16.71 -3.05 3.75
C LEU A 222 -16.36 -4.31 2.97
N PHE A 223 -16.32 -5.44 3.67
CA PHE A 223 -16.22 -6.76 3.07
C PHE A 223 -17.60 -7.33 2.86
N GLY A 224 -17.80 -8.05 1.75
CA GLY A 224 -19.03 -8.78 1.47
C GLY A 224 -18.83 -9.89 0.45
N PRO A 225 -19.85 -10.75 0.24
CA PRO A 225 -19.79 -11.82 -0.74
C PRO A 225 -19.53 -11.28 -2.14
N LYS A 226 -18.68 -11.96 -2.90
CA LYS A 226 -18.43 -11.63 -4.30
C LYS A 226 -19.70 -11.84 -5.14
N GLY A 227 -20.00 -10.88 -6.01
CA GLY A 227 -21.17 -10.91 -6.90
C GLY A 227 -22.40 -10.16 -6.38
N GLU A 228 -22.41 -9.72 -5.11
CA GLU A 228 -23.49 -8.91 -4.53
C GLU A 228 -23.22 -7.40 -4.63
N LEU A 229 -23.02 -6.90 -5.86
CA LEU A 229 -22.66 -5.51 -6.09
C LEU A 229 -23.74 -4.53 -5.59
N ASP A 230 -25.01 -4.78 -5.88
CA ASP A 230 -26.12 -3.88 -5.52
C ASP A 230 -26.28 -3.71 -4.01
N THR A 231 -26.18 -4.81 -3.25
CA THR A 231 -26.23 -4.79 -1.78
C THR A 231 -25.05 -4.01 -1.24
N ARG A 232 -23.84 -4.27 -1.73
CA ARG A 232 -22.62 -3.57 -1.32
C ARG A 232 -22.71 -2.07 -1.60
N LEU A 233 -23.20 -1.65 -2.77
CA LEU A 233 -23.35 -0.23 -3.11
C LEU A 233 -24.34 0.48 -2.18
N LYS A 234 -25.46 -0.14 -1.83
CA LYS A 234 -26.44 0.41 -0.87
C LYS A 234 -25.82 0.59 0.51
N LEU A 235 -25.06 -0.41 0.99
CA LEU A 235 -24.34 -0.32 2.26
C LEU A 235 -23.26 0.76 2.22
N MET A 236 -22.49 0.85 1.14
CA MET A 236 -21.47 1.89 0.96
C MET A 236 -22.09 3.29 0.97
N GLN A 237 -23.24 3.50 0.34
CA GLN A 237 -23.96 4.79 0.39
C GLN A 237 -24.40 5.14 1.81
N LEU A 238 -24.93 4.17 2.57
CA LEU A 238 -25.32 4.35 3.95
C LEU A 238 -24.12 4.73 4.84
N ILE A 239 -23.03 3.95 4.73
CA ILE A 239 -21.78 4.19 5.47
C ILE A 239 -21.23 5.57 5.10
N PHE A 240 -21.11 5.87 3.80
CA PHE A 240 -20.61 7.16 3.32
C PHE A 240 -21.39 8.31 3.93
N LYS A 241 -22.72 8.26 3.93
CA LYS A 241 -23.58 9.32 4.50
C LYS A 241 -23.32 9.58 6.00
N LEU A 242 -22.86 8.58 6.75
CA LEU A 242 -22.57 8.74 8.18
C LEU A 242 -21.20 9.40 8.44
N ILE A 243 -20.27 9.33 7.49
CA ILE A 243 -18.87 9.74 7.68
C ILE A 243 -18.33 10.67 6.58
N ASP A 244 -19.19 11.16 5.68
CA ASP A 244 -18.84 11.93 4.48
C ASP A 244 -17.95 13.15 4.74
N GLY A 245 -18.11 13.81 5.89
CA GLY A 245 -17.30 14.94 6.32
C GLY A 245 -15.80 14.62 6.45
N SER A 246 -15.46 13.34 6.71
CA SER A 246 -14.09 12.85 6.81
C SER A 246 -13.62 12.09 5.57
N VAL A 247 -14.51 11.73 4.64
CA VAL A 247 -14.15 10.94 3.45
C VAL A 247 -13.44 11.83 2.42
N VAL A 248 -12.23 11.40 2.06
CA VAL A 248 -11.39 12.04 1.04
C VAL A 248 -11.36 11.28 -0.28
N SER A 249 -11.65 9.97 -0.28
CA SER A 249 -11.69 9.13 -1.49
C SER A 249 -12.46 7.83 -1.26
N VAL A 250 -12.91 7.20 -2.35
CA VAL A 250 -13.66 5.94 -2.37
C VAL A 250 -12.98 4.97 -3.34
N ASP A 251 -12.72 3.74 -2.89
CA ASP A 251 -12.12 2.62 -3.64
C ASP A 251 -10.75 2.85 -4.30
N GLU A 252 -10.25 4.08 -4.30
CA GLU A 252 -8.91 4.47 -4.69
C GLU A 252 -8.26 5.36 -3.61
N PRO A 253 -6.93 5.35 -3.45
CA PRO A 253 -6.27 6.27 -2.53
C PRO A 253 -6.47 7.74 -2.91
N MET A 254 -6.39 8.64 -1.93
CA MET A 254 -6.61 10.09 -2.15
C MET A 254 -5.75 10.69 -3.26
N HIS A 255 -4.51 10.23 -3.44
CA HIS A 255 -3.63 10.75 -4.51
C HIS A 255 -4.20 10.48 -5.90
N ALA A 256 -4.80 9.31 -6.13
CA ALA A 256 -5.42 8.96 -7.40
C ALA A 256 -6.68 9.81 -7.64
N HIS A 257 -7.51 9.95 -6.60
CA HIS A 257 -8.72 10.78 -6.68
C HIS A 257 -8.42 12.25 -6.98
N VAL A 258 -7.42 12.84 -6.31
CA VAL A 258 -7.00 14.21 -6.60
C VAL A 258 -6.43 14.32 -8.01
N GLY A 259 -5.65 13.34 -8.49
CA GLY A 259 -5.18 13.34 -9.87
C GLY A 259 -6.30 13.28 -10.90
N ASN A 260 -7.36 12.51 -10.64
CA ASN A 260 -8.58 12.51 -11.46
C ASN A 260 -9.24 13.90 -11.45
N LEU A 261 -9.41 14.53 -10.27
CA LEU A 261 -9.98 15.88 -10.17
C LEU A 261 -9.15 16.95 -10.91
N ILE A 262 -7.82 16.87 -10.85
CA ILE A 262 -6.93 17.78 -11.58
C ILE A 262 -7.13 17.60 -13.08
N SER A 263 -7.14 16.35 -13.56
CA SER A 263 -7.34 16.03 -14.98
C SER A 263 -8.72 16.46 -15.50
N ASP A 264 -9.76 16.32 -14.69
CA ASP A 264 -11.13 16.73 -15.05
C ASP A 264 -11.26 18.26 -15.14
N LYS A 265 -10.60 19.00 -14.22
CA LYS A 265 -10.65 20.47 -14.16
C LYS A 265 -9.62 21.14 -15.07
N LYS A 266 -8.54 20.44 -15.40
CA LYS A 266 -7.42 20.89 -16.24
C LYS A 266 -6.68 22.14 -15.72
N PHE A 267 -6.71 22.37 -14.41
CA PHE A 267 -5.97 23.47 -13.81
C PHE A 267 -4.48 23.15 -13.74
N SER A 268 -3.67 24.08 -14.23
CA SER A 268 -2.22 24.06 -14.04
C SER A 268 -1.86 24.41 -12.58
N ILE A 269 -0.93 23.65 -12.00
CA ILE A 269 -0.61 23.72 -10.57
C ILE A 269 0.88 23.93 -10.37
N SER A 270 1.27 24.95 -9.59
CA SER A 270 2.63 25.13 -9.09
C SER A 270 2.69 24.95 -7.58
N VAL A 271 3.87 24.61 -7.05
CA VAL A 271 4.07 24.48 -5.60
C VAL A 271 5.31 25.25 -5.12
N ALA A 272 5.23 25.79 -3.90
CA ALA A 272 6.40 26.28 -3.17
C ALA A 272 6.44 25.68 -1.76
N GLU A 273 7.53 24.99 -1.43
CA GLU A 273 7.61 24.11 -0.27
C GLU A 273 8.73 24.55 0.68
N ARG A 274 8.39 24.86 1.93
CA ARG A 274 9.36 25.08 3.02
C ARG A 274 9.33 23.96 4.06
N SER A 275 8.16 23.45 4.41
CA SER A 275 8.01 22.41 5.44
C SER A 275 7.99 20.98 4.89
N THR A 276 7.56 20.80 3.64
CA THR A 276 7.38 19.47 3.01
C THR A 276 8.58 19.02 2.18
N GLN A 277 9.52 19.92 1.86
CA GLN A 277 10.83 19.60 1.26
C GLN A 277 10.76 18.80 -0.06
N GLY A 278 9.79 19.09 -0.92
CA GLY A 278 9.60 18.42 -2.21
C GLY A 278 8.63 17.25 -2.16
N ARG A 279 8.12 16.87 -0.98
CA ARG A 279 7.14 15.79 -0.84
C ARG A 279 5.79 16.14 -1.48
N LEU A 280 5.37 17.40 -1.48
CA LEU A 280 4.13 17.80 -2.15
C LEU A 280 4.26 17.75 -3.67
N ALA A 281 5.37 18.24 -4.22
CA ALA A 281 5.68 18.06 -5.64
C ALA A 281 5.72 16.58 -6.02
N THR A 282 6.45 15.76 -5.26
CA THR A 282 6.53 14.30 -5.50
C THR A 282 5.16 13.65 -5.44
N TRP A 283 4.31 14.05 -4.48
CA TRP A 283 2.96 13.53 -4.31
C TRP A 283 2.09 13.83 -5.55
N LEU A 284 2.14 15.05 -6.07
CA LEU A 284 1.40 15.43 -7.29
C LEU A 284 1.94 14.69 -8.52
N HIS A 285 3.26 14.61 -8.70
CA HIS A 285 3.88 13.92 -9.84
C HIS A 285 3.74 12.39 -9.80
N SER A 286 3.45 11.79 -8.64
CA SER A 286 3.29 10.34 -8.50
C SER A 286 2.07 9.78 -9.25
N ASN A 287 1.13 10.65 -9.65
CA ASN A 287 0.00 10.29 -10.50
C ASN A 287 0.18 10.89 -11.89
N GLU A 288 0.23 10.05 -12.93
CA GLU A 288 0.48 10.49 -14.31
C GLU A 288 -0.52 11.55 -14.80
N LYS A 289 -1.81 11.44 -14.40
CA LYS A 289 -2.84 12.41 -14.81
C LYS A 289 -2.65 13.77 -14.15
N ALA A 290 -2.19 13.81 -12.90
CA ALA A 290 -1.86 15.06 -12.21
C ALA A 290 -0.57 15.68 -12.76
N ALA A 291 0.43 14.84 -13.05
CA ALA A 291 1.76 15.25 -13.49
C ALA A 291 1.71 16.10 -14.78
N GLU A 292 0.77 15.82 -15.70
CA GLU A 292 0.56 16.59 -16.94
C GLU A 292 0.24 18.06 -16.68
N TYR A 293 -0.41 18.38 -15.55
CA TYR A 293 -0.81 19.73 -15.18
C TYR A 293 0.11 20.36 -14.12
N CYS A 294 1.16 19.66 -13.69
CA CYS A 294 2.13 20.21 -12.76
C CYS A 294 3.10 21.14 -13.50
N GLY A 295 3.07 22.42 -13.13
CA GLY A 295 4.01 23.44 -13.56
C GLY A 295 5.30 23.40 -12.72
N HIS A 296 5.66 24.53 -12.13
CA HIS A 296 6.90 24.67 -11.38
C HIS A 296 6.78 24.17 -9.93
N GLY A 297 7.84 23.56 -9.41
CA GLY A 297 8.02 23.23 -8.01
C GLY A 297 9.23 23.93 -7.41
N TRP A 298 9.05 24.73 -6.37
CA TRP A 298 10.12 25.42 -5.65
C TRP A 298 10.32 24.80 -4.28
N VAL A 299 11.54 24.36 -3.98
CA VAL A 299 11.92 23.91 -2.63
C VAL A 299 12.78 24.99 -1.99
N LEU A 300 12.25 25.65 -0.97
CA LEU A 300 12.82 26.85 -0.39
C LEU A 300 13.53 26.53 0.94
N GLY A 301 14.77 27.01 1.06
CA GLY A 301 15.57 26.85 2.28
C GLY A 301 15.07 27.70 3.45
N GLY A 302 15.55 27.38 4.66
CA GLY A 302 15.13 28.05 5.90
C GLY A 302 15.48 29.55 5.98
N GLN A 303 16.51 30.00 5.26
CA GLN A 303 16.96 31.40 5.27
C GLN A 303 16.20 32.33 4.31
N VAL A 304 15.30 31.79 3.48
CA VAL A 304 14.50 32.59 2.55
C VAL A 304 13.31 33.18 3.30
N SER A 305 13.33 34.48 3.59
CA SER A 305 12.16 35.23 4.08
C SER A 305 11.41 35.87 2.90
N VAL A 306 10.09 35.72 2.89
CA VAL A 306 9.20 36.41 1.94
C VAL A 306 8.45 37.47 2.75
N GLY A 307 9.20 38.43 3.30
CA GLY A 307 8.68 39.38 4.31
C GLY A 307 9.79 40.00 5.16
N GLY A 308 9.47 41.11 5.82
CA GLY A 308 10.37 41.77 6.79
C GLY A 308 10.39 41.04 8.14
N ASN A 309 11.38 41.30 8.99
CA ASN A 309 11.65 40.54 10.23
C ASN A 309 10.52 40.51 11.30
N GLU A 310 9.37 41.15 11.06
CA GLU A 310 8.19 41.21 11.95
C GLU A 310 6.87 40.81 11.26
N SER A 311 6.90 40.17 10.08
CA SER A 311 5.66 39.80 9.39
C SER A 311 4.92 38.60 10.00
N ASP A 312 3.59 38.69 9.98
CA ASP A 312 2.68 37.58 10.22
C ASP A 312 2.98 36.42 9.24
N VAL A 313 3.42 35.27 9.77
CA VAL A 313 3.84 34.10 8.98
C VAL A 313 2.75 33.64 8.00
N LEU A 314 1.47 33.80 8.36
CA LEU A 314 0.38 33.45 7.44
C LEU A 314 0.30 34.42 6.25
N ALA A 315 0.51 35.71 6.49
CA ALA A 315 0.55 36.72 5.43
C ALA A 315 1.74 36.50 4.48
N GLU A 316 2.91 36.13 5.00
CA GLU A 316 4.06 35.75 4.16
C GLU A 316 3.74 34.54 3.28
N THR A 317 3.05 33.55 3.84
CA THR A 317 2.68 32.32 3.13
C THR A 317 1.67 32.60 2.01
N LEU A 318 0.70 33.48 2.25
CA LEU A 318 -0.25 33.95 1.24
C LEU A 318 0.44 34.78 0.15
N ALA A 319 1.32 35.72 0.53
CA ALA A 319 2.09 36.50 -0.43
C ALA A 319 2.96 35.62 -1.33
N LEU A 320 3.59 34.58 -0.76
CA LEU A 320 4.31 33.58 -1.53
C LEU A 320 3.38 32.79 -2.46
N ALA A 321 2.17 32.42 -2.04
CA ALA A 321 1.22 31.71 -2.90
C ALA A 321 0.79 32.54 -4.12
N GLY A 322 0.43 33.81 -3.92
CA GLY A 322 0.14 34.73 -5.02
C GLY A 322 1.34 34.91 -5.94
N ALA A 323 2.53 35.17 -5.37
CA ALA A 323 3.76 35.33 -6.15
C ALA A 323 4.14 34.07 -6.93
N THR A 324 3.99 32.87 -6.35
CA THR A 324 4.26 31.61 -7.04
C THR A 324 3.29 31.40 -8.20
N LYS A 325 1.98 31.63 -7.99
CA LYS A 325 0.97 31.53 -9.05
C LYS A 325 1.31 32.45 -10.24
N ASP A 326 1.60 33.72 -9.94
CA ASP A 326 1.91 34.73 -10.96
C ASP A 326 3.23 34.45 -11.70
N LYS A 327 4.30 34.13 -10.95
CA LYS A 327 5.63 33.89 -11.54
C LYS A 327 5.71 32.57 -12.31
N CYS A 328 4.90 31.59 -11.94
CA CYS A 328 4.85 30.30 -12.61
C CYS A 328 3.82 30.27 -13.75
N ALA A 329 2.99 31.32 -13.88
CA ALA A 329 1.88 31.42 -14.84
C ALA A 329 0.93 30.22 -14.77
N THR A 330 0.56 29.83 -13.54
CA THR A 330 -0.33 28.69 -13.26
C THR A 330 -1.71 29.16 -12.76
N ASP A 331 -2.71 28.30 -12.89
CA ASP A 331 -4.06 28.58 -12.38
C ASP A 331 -4.11 28.51 -10.85
N ILE A 332 -3.34 27.58 -10.28
CA ILE A 332 -3.30 27.32 -8.84
C ILE A 332 -1.86 27.29 -8.33
N ALA A 333 -1.62 27.85 -7.15
CA ALA A 333 -0.39 27.64 -6.40
C ALA A 333 -0.66 27.14 -4.98
N ILE A 334 0.04 26.08 -4.58
CA ILE A 334 0.00 25.54 -3.22
C ILE A 334 1.31 25.86 -2.52
N VAL A 335 1.24 26.43 -1.32
CA VAL A 335 2.42 26.80 -0.55
C VAL A 335 2.39 26.15 0.82
N THR A 336 3.50 25.50 1.18
CA THR A 336 3.74 25.02 2.54
C THR A 336 4.76 25.94 3.20
N GLY A 337 4.33 26.67 4.23
CA GLY A 337 5.17 27.61 4.96
C GLY A 337 6.16 26.91 5.88
N GLN A 338 6.89 27.69 6.66
CA GLN A 338 7.87 27.16 7.61
C GLN A 338 7.18 26.41 8.74
N LEU A 339 7.76 25.28 9.15
CA LEU A 339 7.40 24.61 10.41
C LEU A 339 8.26 25.20 11.52
N ILE A 340 7.64 25.93 12.45
CA ILE A 340 8.27 26.51 13.63
C ILE A 340 7.70 25.77 14.85
N GLU A 341 8.56 25.03 15.54
CA GLU A 341 8.17 24.11 16.61
C GLU A 341 7.12 23.08 16.15
N LYS A 342 5.83 23.32 16.44
CA LYS A 342 4.71 22.47 16.06
C LYS A 342 3.74 23.15 15.10
N THR A 343 3.98 24.40 14.76
CA THR A 343 3.06 25.25 14.02
C THR A 343 3.57 25.48 12.61
N PHE A 344 2.69 25.32 11.63
CA PHE A 344 2.98 25.52 10.21
C PHE A 344 1.82 26.25 9.54
N THR A 345 2.12 26.85 8.39
CA THR A 345 1.15 27.56 7.56
C THR A 345 1.00 26.88 6.21
N LEU A 346 -0.22 26.95 5.68
CA LEU A 346 -0.55 26.50 4.33
C LEU A 346 -1.30 27.60 3.61
N ALA A 347 -1.04 27.78 2.32
CA ALA A 347 -1.81 28.65 1.46
C ALA A 347 -2.12 28.00 0.11
N LEU A 348 -3.27 28.38 -0.45
CA LEU A 348 -3.74 28.00 -1.78
C LEU A 348 -4.20 29.26 -2.50
N ALA A 349 -3.49 29.64 -3.57
CA ALA A 349 -3.90 30.70 -4.49
C ALA A 349 -4.61 30.09 -5.70
N THR A 350 -5.75 30.66 -6.09
CA THR A 350 -6.61 30.16 -7.17
C THR A 350 -7.18 31.34 -7.98
N PRO A 351 -7.96 31.12 -9.06
CA PRO A 351 -8.65 32.18 -9.76
C PRO A 351 -9.70 32.94 -8.92
N GLU A 352 -10.32 32.32 -7.92
CA GLU A 352 -11.38 32.91 -7.09
C GLU A 352 -10.85 33.63 -5.84
N GLY A 353 -9.57 33.45 -5.53
CA GLY A 353 -8.89 34.08 -4.41
C GLY A 353 -7.87 33.18 -3.74
N GLU A 354 -7.44 33.61 -2.56
CA GLU A 354 -6.41 32.95 -1.77
C GLU A 354 -6.95 32.49 -0.42
N TRP A 355 -6.70 31.23 -0.08
CA TRP A 355 -7.01 30.67 1.24
C TRP A 355 -5.73 30.36 1.99
N GLY A 356 -5.66 30.78 3.25
CA GLY A 356 -4.53 30.51 4.14
C GLY A 356 -5.00 29.97 5.48
N GLN A 357 -4.22 29.07 6.08
CA GLN A 357 -4.45 28.61 7.45
C GLN A 357 -3.14 28.35 8.20
N THR A 358 -3.17 28.58 9.51
CA THR A 358 -2.13 28.21 10.46
C THR A 358 -2.63 27.05 11.31
N LEU A 359 -1.84 25.97 11.35
CA LEU A 359 -2.16 24.74 12.05
C LEU A 359 -1.02 24.35 12.99
N SER A 360 -1.37 23.78 14.14
CA SER A 360 -0.43 23.25 15.13
C SER A 360 -0.66 21.76 15.33
N PHE A 361 0.41 20.97 15.43
CA PHE A 361 0.29 19.55 15.77
C PHE A 361 -0.10 19.37 17.24
N ASN A 362 -1.13 18.56 17.51
CA ASN A 362 -1.58 18.27 18.88
C ASN A 362 -0.61 17.32 19.64
N ARG A 363 0.31 16.66 18.91
CA ARG A 363 1.33 15.77 19.46
C ARG A 363 2.66 15.94 18.74
N VAL A 364 3.72 15.36 19.30
CA VAL A 364 5.04 15.32 18.68
C VAL A 364 5.05 14.24 17.60
N TYR A 365 5.56 14.59 16.42
CA TYR A 365 5.75 13.70 15.28
C TYR A 365 7.23 13.73 14.89
N ASN A 366 7.74 12.64 14.31
CA ASN A 366 9.04 12.68 13.65
C ASN A 366 8.95 13.56 12.38
N ARG A 367 10.11 13.93 11.84
CA ARG A 367 10.19 14.85 10.69
C ARG A 367 9.45 14.33 9.44
N ASP A 368 9.48 13.02 9.21
CA ASP A 368 8.84 12.42 8.03
C ASP A 368 7.31 12.43 8.17
N ASP A 369 6.80 12.09 9.35
CA ASP A 369 5.38 12.15 9.68
C ASP A 369 4.83 13.59 9.62
N GLN A 370 5.62 14.57 10.09
CA GLN A 370 5.27 15.98 9.96
C GLN A 370 5.11 16.37 8.49
N ALA A 371 6.12 16.07 7.66
CA ALA A 371 6.09 16.43 6.25
C ALA A 371 4.97 15.69 5.49
N LEU A 372 4.70 14.42 5.83
CA LEU A 372 3.60 13.63 5.28
C LEU A 372 2.23 14.25 5.62
N LEU A 373 2.02 14.64 6.88
CA LEU A 373 0.78 15.29 7.32
C LEU A 373 0.57 16.63 6.62
N ILE A 374 1.59 17.50 6.61
CA ILE A 374 1.51 18.82 5.97
C ILE A 374 1.21 18.67 4.47
N THR A 375 1.91 17.75 3.79
CA THR A 375 1.66 17.42 2.37
C THR A 375 0.21 17.01 2.14
N THR A 376 -0.33 16.14 3.00
CA THR A 376 -1.68 15.61 2.82
C THR A 376 -2.75 16.67 3.08
N ILE A 377 -2.55 17.55 4.06
CA ILE A 377 -3.48 18.66 4.34
C ILE A 377 -3.46 19.67 3.19
N ALA A 378 -2.28 19.97 2.64
CA ALA A 378 -2.15 20.82 1.47
C ALA A 378 -2.87 20.22 0.25
N ALA A 379 -2.73 18.91 0.04
CA ALA A 379 -3.48 18.18 -0.99
C ALA A 379 -4.99 18.16 -0.72
N ASP A 380 -5.44 18.10 0.55
CA ASP A 380 -6.86 18.16 0.89
C ASP A 380 -7.46 19.54 0.63
N MET A 381 -6.71 20.63 0.85
CA MET A 381 -7.12 21.98 0.44
C MET A 381 -7.38 22.04 -1.07
N LEU A 382 -6.45 21.52 -1.89
CA LEU A 382 -6.63 21.42 -3.34
C LEU A 382 -7.87 20.58 -3.68
N ARG A 383 -7.99 19.37 -3.11
CA ARG A 383 -9.13 18.48 -3.34
C ARG A 383 -10.46 19.18 -3.04
N ARG A 384 -10.54 19.90 -1.92
CA ARG A 384 -11.75 20.63 -1.50
C ARG A 384 -12.11 21.73 -2.47
N TYR A 385 -11.12 22.50 -2.92
CA TYR A 385 -11.30 23.51 -3.95
C TYR A 385 -11.85 22.89 -5.25
N LEU A 386 -11.19 21.86 -5.78
CA LEU A 386 -11.60 21.19 -7.03
C LEU A 386 -12.97 20.51 -6.93
N SER A 387 -13.37 20.10 -5.73
CA SER A 387 -14.67 19.46 -5.45
C SER A 387 -15.74 20.43 -4.95
N SER A 388 -15.47 21.74 -4.91
CA SER A 388 -16.38 22.76 -4.37
C SER A 388 -16.89 22.44 -2.95
N LYS A 389 -16.03 21.86 -2.11
CA LYS A 389 -16.31 21.61 -0.68
C LYS A 389 -15.82 22.79 0.17
N THR A 390 -16.31 22.88 1.41
CA THR A 390 -15.77 23.83 2.40
C THR A 390 -14.26 23.66 2.54
N MET A 391 -13.51 24.75 2.33
CA MET A 391 -12.04 24.76 2.28
C MET A 391 -11.39 24.28 3.58
N PHE A 392 -11.93 24.76 4.71
CA PHE A 392 -11.33 24.60 6.02
C PHE A 392 -11.95 23.43 6.77
N ALA A 393 -11.29 22.27 6.68
CA ALA A 393 -11.68 21.07 7.42
C ALA A 393 -11.26 21.13 8.90
N GLN A 394 -11.95 20.36 9.73
CA GLN A 394 -11.46 20.01 11.05
C GLN A 394 -10.60 18.74 10.96
N TYR A 395 -9.44 18.76 11.62
CA TYR A 395 -8.55 17.60 11.71
C TYR A 395 -8.30 17.30 13.19
N SER A 396 -8.73 16.14 13.68
CA SER A 396 -8.62 15.75 15.10
C SER A 396 -7.19 15.80 15.66
N SER A 397 -6.18 15.62 14.80
CA SER A 397 -4.76 15.61 15.16
C SER A 397 -4.09 16.99 15.17
N LEU A 398 -4.84 18.05 14.81
CA LEU A 398 -4.33 19.41 14.66
C LEU A 398 -5.23 20.42 15.37
N THR A 399 -4.65 21.55 15.74
CA THR A 399 -5.38 22.74 16.19
C THR A 399 -5.22 23.82 15.14
N ARG A 400 -6.32 24.48 14.76
CA ARG A 400 -6.31 25.60 13.82
C ARG A 400 -6.20 26.89 14.62
N GLU A 401 -5.08 27.58 14.47
CA GLU A 401 -4.79 28.83 15.18
C GLU A 401 -5.36 30.04 14.45
N LYS A 402 -5.33 29.99 13.11
CA LYS A 402 -5.72 31.11 12.24
C LYS A 402 -6.18 30.61 10.88
N GLU A 403 -7.11 31.32 10.27
CA GLU A 403 -7.49 31.14 8.88
C GLU A 403 -7.79 32.48 8.22
N MET A 404 -7.66 32.53 6.89
CA MET A 404 -7.89 33.73 6.10
C MET A 404 -8.37 33.34 4.70
N TYR A 405 -9.35 34.07 4.18
CA TYR A 405 -9.73 34.04 2.77
C TYR A 405 -9.67 35.46 2.20
N ILE A 406 -8.94 35.63 1.10
CA ILE A 406 -8.84 36.89 0.37
C ILE A 406 -9.49 36.69 -1.00
N PRO A 407 -10.66 37.29 -1.27
CA PRO A 407 -11.32 37.13 -2.56
C PRO A 407 -10.54 37.85 -3.67
N GLN A 408 -10.64 37.34 -4.90
CA GLN A 408 -9.93 37.91 -6.05
C GLN A 408 -10.20 39.41 -6.27
N SER A 409 -11.40 39.90 -5.92
CA SER A 409 -11.76 41.32 -6.03
C SER A 409 -10.87 42.23 -5.17
N VAL A 410 -10.41 41.75 -4.02
CA VAL A 410 -9.51 42.48 -3.13
C VAL A 410 -8.07 42.43 -3.66
N LEU A 411 -7.64 41.30 -4.23
CA LEU A 411 -6.31 41.14 -4.81
C LEU A 411 -6.10 42.06 -6.03
N ASN A 412 -7.12 42.18 -6.88
CA ASN A 412 -7.06 43.06 -8.07
C ASN A 412 -7.02 44.56 -7.71
N SER A 413 -7.45 44.95 -6.50
CA SER A 413 -7.41 46.35 -6.06
C SER A 413 -6.02 46.84 -5.60
N ARG A 414 -5.02 45.95 -5.56
CA ARG A 414 -3.64 46.26 -5.16
C ARG A 414 -2.71 46.66 -6.31
N PHE A 415 -3.21 46.68 -7.55
CA PHE A 415 -2.46 47.07 -8.74
C PHE A 415 -2.98 48.37 -9.35
#